data_AF-A0A7Y4R417-F1
#
_entry.id   AF-A0A7Y4R417-F1
#
_cell.length_a   1.000
_cell.length_b   1.000
_cell.length_c   1.000
_cell.angle_alpha   90.00
_cell.angle_beta   90.00
_cell.angle_gamma   90.00
#
_symmetry.space_group_name_H-M   'P 1'
#
loop_
_entity.id
_entity.type
_entity.pdbx_description
1 polymer ?
#
loop_
_entity_poly.entity_id
_entity_poly.type
_entity_poly.pdbx_seq_one_letter_code
_entity_poly.pdbx_strand_id
1 'polypeptide(L)'
;MALSKKQIFGSAILILIFLGLTYFIIGKIQYRMNVMDVEEYEPISTLKVPQHILKRAKYPFIDVHNHQWTMPIQNLDNLVKEMDSLNMQVMVNLSGFRGKFLEWSLDNVNKNYPKRFILFMNINFENLDDAGWPNETLEMMENAVKQGANGLKVYKGLGLTDVDNEGKRIAVNDPRLDPIWAKCGELGIPVLIHSGEPNSFWNPKDKHNERWLELKQEPGRYRDPAKVPSFEEIMAEQHNVFRKHPNTKFIDAHLGWFGNDLDRLGKLFDEMPNVYTELGAVLAELGRQPKSARAFMIKYQDRIMFGKDTYKMEEYYTYFRVLETGDEYFDYYRKRHAHWKMYGLELPDSVLRKVYYKNALQVIPGIDKTQFDLQ
;
A
#
# COMPACT_ATOMS: atom_id res chain seq x y z
N MET A 1 61.58 -15.81 -46.57
CA MET A 1 61.28 -17.15 -46.02
C MET A 1 59.87 -17.52 -46.41
N ALA A 2 59.66 -18.63 -47.12
CA ALA A 2 58.31 -19.12 -47.38
C ALA A 2 57.72 -19.72 -46.10
N LEU A 3 56.51 -19.30 -45.71
CA LEU A 3 55.78 -19.90 -44.58
C LEU A 3 55.55 -21.39 -44.87
N SER A 4 55.82 -22.25 -43.89
CA SER A 4 55.54 -23.69 -44.03
C SER A 4 54.03 -23.93 -44.18
N LYS A 5 53.63 -25.01 -44.85
CA LYS A 5 52.20 -25.39 -44.98
C LYS A 5 51.46 -25.43 -43.63
N LYS A 6 52.15 -25.83 -42.54
CA LYS A 6 51.60 -25.82 -41.18
C LYS A 6 51.33 -24.40 -40.66
N GLN A 7 52.22 -23.45 -40.95
CA GLN A 7 52.02 -22.05 -40.56
C GLN A 7 50.86 -21.42 -41.36
N ILE A 8 50.75 -21.69 -42.65
CA ILE A 8 49.63 -21.21 -43.49
C ILE A 8 48.29 -21.77 -42.99
N PHE A 9 48.23 -23.07 -42.68
CA PHE A 9 47.03 -23.71 -42.14
C PHE A 9 46.65 -23.19 -40.75
N GLY A 10 47.64 -23.01 -39.86
CA GLY A 10 47.44 -22.42 -38.54
C GLY A 10 46.94 -20.97 -38.61
N SER A 11 47.51 -20.15 -39.49
CA SER A 11 47.05 -18.78 -39.75
C SER A 11 45.63 -18.74 -40.29
N ALA A 12 45.26 -19.65 -41.22
CA ALA A 12 43.90 -19.72 -41.74
C ALA A 12 42.87 -20.07 -40.65
N ILE A 13 43.20 -21.00 -39.74
CA ILE A 13 42.36 -21.33 -38.58
C ILE A 13 42.19 -20.11 -37.66
N LEU A 14 43.29 -19.41 -37.34
CA LEU A 14 43.22 -18.21 -36.50
C LEU A 14 42.37 -17.10 -37.12
N ILE A 15 42.46 -16.91 -38.44
CA ILE A 15 41.63 -15.96 -39.18
C ILE A 15 40.15 -16.36 -39.11
N LEU A 16 39.82 -17.64 -39.31
CA LEU A 16 38.43 -18.11 -39.22
C LEU A 16 37.85 -17.96 -37.81
N ILE A 17 38.64 -18.25 -36.77
CA ILE A 17 38.24 -18.03 -35.37
C ILE A 17 37.99 -16.54 -35.12
N PHE A 18 38.91 -15.68 -35.58
CA PHE A 18 38.77 -14.23 -35.43
C PHE A 18 37.51 -13.70 -36.15
N LEU A 19 37.25 -14.15 -37.38
CA LEU A 19 36.06 -13.77 -38.14
C LEU A 19 34.77 -14.29 -37.49
N GLY A 20 34.76 -15.53 -36.99
CA GLY A 20 33.63 -16.09 -36.26
C GLY A 20 33.33 -15.34 -34.97
N LEU A 21 34.37 -14.99 -34.20
CA LEU A 21 34.24 -14.19 -32.99
C LEU A 21 33.75 -12.77 -33.32
N THR A 22 34.27 -12.16 -34.38
CA THR A 22 33.85 -10.84 -34.85
C THR A 22 32.39 -10.84 -35.26
N TYR A 23 31.95 -11.83 -36.04
CA TYR A 23 30.54 -12.00 -36.42
C TYR A 23 29.63 -12.18 -35.20
N PHE A 24 30.04 -13.01 -34.24
CA PHE A 24 29.32 -13.21 -32.99
C PHE A 24 29.20 -11.91 -32.16
N ILE A 25 30.29 -11.15 -32.02
CA ILE A 25 30.31 -9.87 -31.30
C ILE A 25 29.41 -8.85 -32.00
N ILE A 26 29.52 -8.71 -33.33
CA ILE A 26 28.65 -7.82 -34.12
C ILE A 26 27.18 -8.21 -33.93
N GLY A 27 26.86 -9.51 -34.01
CA GLY A 27 25.49 -10.00 -33.78
C GLY A 27 24.99 -9.69 -32.37
N LYS A 28 25.82 -9.83 -31.33
CA LYS A 28 25.47 -9.47 -29.95
C LYS A 28 25.27 -7.97 -29.76
N ILE A 29 26.11 -7.14 -30.38
CA ILE A 29 25.97 -5.67 -30.34
C ILE A 29 24.69 -5.26 -31.06
N GLN A 30 24.46 -5.74 -32.28
CA GLN A 30 23.23 -5.44 -33.04
C GLN A 30 21.98 -5.89 -32.29
N TYR A 31 21.98 -7.09 -31.69
CA TYR A 31 20.87 -7.54 -30.86
C TYR A 31 20.62 -6.56 -29.70
N ARG A 32 21.66 -6.20 -28.94
CA ARG A 32 21.52 -5.26 -27.81
C ARG A 32 21.08 -3.87 -28.25
N MET A 33 21.51 -3.39 -29.41
CA MET A 33 21.11 -2.08 -29.94
C MET A 33 19.66 -2.05 -30.46
N ASN A 34 19.11 -3.21 -30.83
CA ASN A 34 17.77 -3.32 -31.43
C ASN A 34 16.70 -3.85 -30.46
N VAL A 35 17.08 -4.26 -29.24
CA VAL A 35 16.15 -4.76 -28.23
C VAL A 35 15.84 -3.65 -27.24
N MET A 36 14.56 -3.34 -27.11
CA MET A 36 14.03 -2.43 -26.11
C MET A 36 13.48 -3.26 -24.94
N ASP A 37 13.89 -2.93 -23.70
CA ASP A 37 13.34 -3.57 -22.49
C ASP A 37 11.99 -2.94 -22.11
N VAL A 38 11.16 -3.66 -21.36
CA VAL A 38 9.88 -3.13 -20.85
C VAL A 38 10.06 -1.89 -19.97
N GLU A 39 11.23 -1.71 -19.35
CA GLU A 39 11.58 -0.48 -18.63
C GLU A 39 11.64 0.74 -19.56
N GLU A 40 12.22 0.58 -20.75
CA GLU A 40 12.40 1.65 -21.75
C GLU A 40 11.16 1.84 -22.63
N TYR A 41 10.38 0.78 -22.85
CA TYR A 41 9.19 0.83 -23.71
C TYR A 41 8.09 1.71 -23.08
N GLU A 42 8.02 2.96 -23.54
CA GLU A 42 7.05 3.97 -23.11
C GLU A 42 6.48 4.71 -24.33
N PRO A 43 5.61 4.07 -25.13
CA PRO A 43 5.07 4.69 -26.33
C PRO A 43 4.19 5.89 -25.99
N ILE A 44 4.36 7.00 -26.72
CA ILE A 44 3.43 8.13 -26.67
C ILE A 44 2.14 7.71 -27.36
N SER A 45 1.03 7.71 -26.61
CA SER A 45 -0.29 7.35 -27.15
C SER A 45 -0.72 8.33 -28.23
N THR A 46 -1.23 7.80 -29.35
CA THR A 46 -1.89 8.59 -30.40
C THR A 46 -3.40 8.74 -30.18
N LEU A 47 -3.94 8.09 -29.13
CA LEU A 47 -5.35 8.18 -28.77
C LEU A 47 -5.69 9.61 -28.32
N LYS A 48 -6.77 10.16 -28.90
CA LYS A 48 -7.32 11.48 -28.54
C LYS A 48 -8.66 11.28 -27.86
N VAL A 49 -8.66 11.39 -26.54
CA VAL A 49 -9.85 11.31 -25.68
C VAL A 49 -9.86 12.53 -24.74
N PRO A 50 -11.03 12.92 -24.20
CA PRO A 50 -11.10 13.97 -23.18
C PRO A 50 -10.17 13.70 -22.00
N GLN A 51 -9.60 14.76 -21.42
CA GLN A 51 -8.72 14.67 -20.26
C GLN A 51 -9.04 15.76 -19.23
N HIS A 52 -9.13 15.35 -17.97
CA HIS A 52 -9.42 16.19 -16.83
C HIS A 52 -8.37 15.95 -15.74
N ILE A 53 -7.27 16.71 -15.79
CA ILE A 53 -6.21 16.61 -14.79
C ILE A 53 -6.64 17.37 -13.54
N LEU A 54 -7.08 16.63 -12.52
CA LEU A 54 -7.53 17.18 -11.25
C LEU A 54 -6.34 17.32 -10.28
N LYS A 55 -6.12 18.55 -9.78
CA LYS A 55 -5.06 18.83 -8.79
C LYS A 55 -5.59 19.00 -7.36
N ARG A 56 -6.91 18.96 -7.20
CA ARG A 56 -7.62 19.20 -5.95
C ARG A 56 -8.85 18.29 -5.93
N ALA A 57 -9.12 17.66 -4.80
CA ALA A 57 -10.30 16.82 -4.61
C ALA A 57 -11.59 17.66 -4.64
N LYS A 58 -12.65 17.14 -5.27
CA LYS A 58 -13.96 17.80 -5.35
C LYS A 58 -14.58 18.08 -3.96
N TYR A 59 -14.37 17.19 -2.99
CA TYR A 59 -14.82 17.36 -1.60
C TYR A 59 -13.62 17.35 -0.64
N PRO A 60 -13.74 17.99 0.55
CA PRO A 60 -12.74 17.82 1.59
C PRO A 60 -12.58 16.34 1.91
N PHE A 61 -11.33 15.89 2.08
CA PHE A 61 -11.05 14.47 2.31
C PHE A 61 -10.07 14.23 3.46
N ILE A 62 -10.05 12.98 3.89
CA ILE A 62 -9.19 12.42 4.92
C ILE A 62 -8.30 11.39 4.24
N ASP A 63 -6.98 11.54 4.32
CA ASP A 63 -6.06 10.46 3.97
C ASP A 63 -5.87 9.55 5.17
N VAL A 64 -6.50 8.37 5.17
CA VAL A 64 -6.45 7.42 6.30
C VAL A 64 -5.17 6.59 6.33
N HIS A 65 -4.31 6.69 5.30
CA HIS A 65 -3.09 5.92 5.19
C HIS A 65 -1.94 6.81 4.72
N ASN A 66 -1.16 7.31 5.66
CA ASN A 66 0.05 8.06 5.37
C ASN A 66 1.20 7.70 6.32
N HIS A 67 2.44 8.05 5.97
CA HIS A 67 3.61 7.88 6.83
C HIS A 67 4.44 9.15 6.89
N GLN A 68 4.53 9.73 8.09
CA GLN A 68 5.36 10.89 8.40
C GLN A 68 6.34 10.51 9.52
N TRP A 69 7.41 9.80 9.16
CA TRP A 69 8.35 9.18 10.10
C TRP A 69 9.06 10.18 11.01
N THR A 70 9.27 11.40 10.53
CA THR A 70 9.97 12.47 11.26
C THR A 70 9.01 13.40 11.99
N MET A 71 7.71 13.07 12.07
CA MET A 71 6.69 13.88 12.71
C MET A 71 7.01 14.39 14.12
N PRO A 72 7.77 13.68 15.00
CA PRO A 72 8.22 14.25 16.28
C PRO A 72 8.92 15.61 16.18
N ILE A 73 9.65 15.85 15.09
CA ILE A 73 10.50 17.04 14.89
C ILE A 73 10.25 17.75 13.56
N GLN A 74 9.32 17.25 12.76
CA GLN A 74 9.01 17.78 11.43
C GLN A 74 8.37 19.17 11.54
N ASN A 75 8.83 20.10 10.72
CA ASN A 75 8.05 21.31 10.46
C ASN A 75 6.83 20.95 9.60
N LEU A 76 5.64 21.11 10.16
CA LEU A 76 4.38 20.72 9.54
C LEU A 76 3.82 21.77 8.55
N ASP A 77 4.37 22.98 8.49
CA ASP A 77 3.83 24.09 7.70
C ASP A 77 3.74 23.76 6.20
N ASN A 78 4.82 23.21 5.63
CA ASN A 78 4.83 22.85 4.22
C ASN A 78 3.86 21.71 3.92
N LEU A 79 3.82 20.70 4.81
CA LEU A 79 2.92 19.56 4.68
C LEU A 79 1.46 20.04 4.70
N VAL A 80 1.09 20.91 5.63
CA VAL A 80 -0.25 21.48 5.74
C VAL A 80 -0.61 22.34 4.53
N LYS A 81 0.32 23.15 4.03
CA LYS A 81 0.10 23.93 2.80
C LYS A 81 -0.19 23.04 1.59
N GLU A 82 0.53 21.93 1.46
CA GLU A 82 0.27 20.95 0.40
C GLU A 82 -1.07 20.24 0.61
N MET A 83 -1.39 19.83 1.85
CA MET A 83 -2.71 19.28 2.22
C MET A 83 -3.83 20.25 1.83
N ASP A 84 -3.70 21.54 2.14
CA ASP A 84 -4.65 22.58 1.79
C ASP A 84 -4.83 22.67 0.28
N SER A 85 -3.75 22.59 -0.50
CA SER A 85 -3.82 22.63 -1.97
C SER A 85 -4.63 21.46 -2.55
N LEU A 86 -4.54 20.29 -1.91
CA LEU A 86 -5.25 19.06 -2.31
C LEU A 86 -6.71 19.04 -1.89
N ASN A 87 -7.13 19.90 -0.95
CA ASN A 87 -8.39 19.80 -0.19
C ASN A 87 -8.38 18.69 0.89
N MET A 88 -7.19 18.31 1.37
CA MET A 88 -7.03 17.34 2.46
C MET A 88 -7.19 18.05 3.80
N GLN A 89 -8.25 17.74 4.52
CA GLN A 89 -8.49 18.34 5.84
C GLN A 89 -7.71 17.60 6.92
N VAL A 90 -7.65 16.26 6.86
CA VAL A 90 -7.00 15.45 7.88
C VAL A 90 -6.12 14.38 7.26
N MET A 91 -4.95 14.19 7.84
CA MET A 91 -4.03 13.10 7.53
C MET A 91 -3.90 12.18 8.74
N VAL A 92 -4.14 10.89 8.54
CA VAL A 92 -3.84 9.85 9.53
C VAL A 92 -2.41 9.37 9.32
N ASN A 93 -1.54 9.66 10.29
CA ASN A 93 -0.18 9.18 10.28
C ASN A 93 -0.11 7.76 10.89
N LEU A 94 0.27 6.82 10.04
CA LEU A 94 0.46 5.41 10.35
C LEU A 94 1.93 5.01 10.45
N SER A 95 2.84 5.97 10.65
CA SER A 95 4.23 5.66 11.04
C SER A 95 4.31 4.89 12.37
N GLY A 96 3.21 4.78 13.14
CA GLY A 96 3.10 3.81 14.21
C GLY A 96 4.09 4.09 15.33
N PHE A 97 3.94 5.25 15.98
CA PHE A 97 4.83 5.63 17.09
C PHE A 97 4.41 4.97 18.40
N ARG A 98 5.38 4.82 19.31
CA ARG A 98 5.18 4.33 20.68
C ARG A 98 6.14 5.01 21.64
N GLY A 99 5.79 5.01 22.93
CA GLY A 99 6.60 5.65 23.97
C GLY A 99 6.92 7.12 23.66
N LYS A 100 8.18 7.52 23.86
CA LYS A 100 8.61 8.92 23.70
C LYS A 100 8.40 9.51 22.29
N PHE A 101 8.53 8.70 21.25
CA PHE A 101 8.26 9.17 19.88
C PHE A 101 6.79 9.49 19.65
N LEU A 102 5.87 8.76 20.30
CA LEU A 102 4.44 9.08 20.24
C LEU A 102 4.14 10.37 20.98
N GLU A 103 4.67 10.52 22.20
CA GLU A 103 4.55 11.74 23.02
C GLU A 103 5.02 12.97 22.25
N TRP A 104 6.23 12.95 21.68
CA TRP A 104 6.76 14.05 20.89
C TRP A 104 5.96 14.34 19.62
N SER A 105 5.41 13.31 18.97
CA SER A 105 4.55 13.49 17.80
C SER A 105 3.24 14.17 18.17
N LEU A 106 2.61 13.74 19.27
CA LEU A 106 1.39 14.33 19.79
C LEU A 106 1.63 15.79 20.19
N ASP A 107 2.72 16.07 20.90
CA ASP A 107 3.10 17.44 21.27
C ASP A 107 3.31 18.33 20.04
N ASN A 108 4.04 17.85 19.02
CA ASN A 108 4.28 18.61 17.80
C ASN A 108 2.98 18.90 17.03
N VAL A 109 2.10 17.90 16.90
CA VAL A 109 0.79 18.06 16.25
C VAL A 109 -0.10 19.02 17.05
N ASN A 110 -0.25 18.81 18.36
CA ASN A 110 -1.14 19.59 19.21
C ASN A 110 -0.72 21.06 19.29
N LYS A 111 0.59 21.33 19.31
CA LYS A 111 1.13 22.68 19.36
C LYS A 111 0.91 23.47 18.07
N ASN A 112 1.05 22.81 16.91
CA ASN A 112 1.10 23.52 15.62
C ASN A 112 -0.18 23.38 14.81
N TYR A 113 -0.78 22.18 14.73
CA TYR A 113 -1.93 21.89 13.88
C TYR A 113 -2.87 20.82 14.50
N PRO A 114 -3.51 21.10 15.66
CA PRO A 114 -4.23 20.11 16.47
C PRO A 114 -5.45 19.45 15.79
N LYS A 115 -5.90 19.98 14.65
CA LYS A 115 -7.08 19.47 13.92
C LYS A 115 -6.74 18.78 12.60
N ARG A 116 -5.46 18.76 12.21
CA ARG A 116 -5.01 18.33 10.86
C ARG A 116 -4.42 16.93 10.81
N PHE A 117 -4.02 16.38 11.96
CA PHE A 117 -3.36 15.09 12.03
C PHE A 117 -4.01 14.18 13.06
N ILE A 118 -4.07 12.90 12.72
CA ILE A 118 -4.50 11.80 13.59
C ILE A 118 -3.34 10.82 13.70
N LEU A 119 -3.03 10.35 14.90
CA LEU A 119 -1.89 9.45 15.12
C LEU A 119 -2.37 8.07 15.54
N PHE A 120 -1.89 7.06 14.81
CA PHE A 120 -2.03 5.67 15.24
C PHE A 120 -0.76 5.25 15.98
N MET A 121 -0.95 4.61 17.13
CA MET A 121 0.15 3.99 17.86
C MET A 121 0.55 2.67 17.20
N ASN A 122 1.71 2.15 17.57
CA ASN A 122 2.11 0.76 17.29
C ASN A 122 2.57 0.10 18.59
N ILE A 123 2.62 -1.24 18.62
CA ILE A 123 3.14 -2.02 19.75
C ILE A 123 4.27 -2.93 19.29
N ASN A 124 5.07 -3.46 20.22
CA ASN A 124 6.07 -4.45 19.87
C ASN A 124 5.47 -5.85 19.96
N PHE A 125 5.18 -6.46 18.82
CA PHE A 125 4.60 -7.81 18.80
C PHE A 125 5.59 -8.87 19.29
N GLU A 126 6.90 -8.68 19.08
CA GLU A 126 7.94 -9.60 19.55
C GLU A 126 8.07 -9.68 21.08
N ASN A 127 7.42 -8.78 21.83
CA ASN A 127 7.36 -8.84 23.29
C ASN A 127 6.28 -9.83 23.81
N LEU A 128 5.63 -10.61 22.94
CA LEU A 128 4.50 -11.47 23.33
C LEU A 128 4.82 -12.58 24.34
N ASP A 129 6.11 -12.86 24.55
CA ASP A 129 6.62 -13.83 25.52
C ASP A 129 7.17 -13.19 26.80
N ASP A 130 7.20 -11.86 26.87
CA ASP A 130 7.71 -11.16 28.03
C ASP A 130 6.80 -11.40 29.24
N ALA A 131 7.38 -11.45 30.45
CA ALA A 131 6.63 -11.72 31.67
C ALA A 131 5.49 -10.70 31.94
N GLY A 132 5.61 -9.49 31.40
CA GLY A 132 4.59 -8.44 31.47
C GLY A 132 3.48 -8.55 30.44
N TRP A 133 3.58 -9.47 29.48
CA TRP A 133 2.57 -9.64 28.42
C TRP A 133 1.29 -10.33 28.94
N PRO A 134 0.09 -9.89 28.51
CA PRO A 134 -0.19 -8.69 27.71
C PRO A 134 -0.33 -7.42 28.55
N ASN A 135 -0.41 -7.52 29.88
CA ASN A 135 -0.89 -6.45 30.77
C ASN A 135 -0.14 -5.12 30.64
N GLU A 136 1.19 -5.14 30.56
CA GLU A 136 1.98 -3.90 30.39
C GLU A 136 1.72 -3.22 29.04
N THR A 137 1.54 -4.02 27.98
CA THR A 137 1.20 -3.50 26.65
C THR A 137 -0.22 -2.93 26.63
N LEU A 138 -1.17 -3.58 27.32
CA LEU A 138 -2.53 -3.08 27.45
C LEU A 138 -2.55 -1.73 28.20
N GLU A 139 -1.81 -1.59 29.30
CA GLU A 139 -1.69 -0.33 30.03
C GLU A 139 -1.05 0.77 29.16
N MET A 140 0.00 0.44 28.40
CA MET A 140 0.61 1.36 27.45
C MET A 140 -0.40 1.84 26.40
N MET A 141 -1.22 0.95 25.85
CA MET A 141 -2.27 1.30 24.87
C MET A 141 -3.31 2.24 25.47
N GLU A 142 -3.79 1.96 26.69
CA GLU A 142 -4.72 2.84 27.40
C GLU A 142 -4.13 4.23 27.61
N ASN A 143 -2.87 4.30 28.03
CA ASN A 143 -2.16 5.56 28.24
C ASN A 143 -1.91 6.31 26.93
N ALA A 144 -1.63 5.62 25.83
CA ALA A 144 -1.49 6.23 24.51
C ALA A 144 -2.83 6.81 24.01
N VAL A 145 -3.96 6.12 24.21
CA VAL A 145 -5.28 6.67 23.87
C VAL A 145 -5.62 7.88 24.73
N LYS A 146 -5.36 7.84 26.04
CA LYS A 146 -5.54 9.00 26.93
C LYS A 146 -4.72 10.22 26.50
N GLN A 147 -3.54 10.01 25.92
CA GLN A 147 -2.69 11.07 25.37
C GLN A 147 -3.17 11.60 24.01
N GLY A 148 -4.04 10.87 23.30
CA GLY A 148 -4.64 11.31 22.05
C GLY A 148 -4.38 10.41 20.84
N ALA A 149 -3.78 9.23 21.00
CA ALA A 149 -3.69 8.26 19.91
C ALA A 149 -5.09 7.70 19.56
N ASN A 150 -5.39 7.54 18.27
CA ASN A 150 -6.75 7.26 17.80
C ASN A 150 -6.90 5.90 17.11
N GLY A 151 -5.89 5.06 17.12
CA GLY A 151 -5.88 3.78 16.42
C GLY A 151 -4.60 2.99 16.66
N LEU A 152 -4.63 1.72 16.27
CA LEU A 152 -3.46 0.84 16.27
C LEU A 152 -3.03 0.59 14.82
N LYS A 153 -1.77 0.87 14.50
CA LYS A 153 -1.12 0.44 13.26
C LYS A 153 -0.45 -0.90 13.48
N VAL A 154 -0.72 -1.85 12.58
CA VAL A 154 -0.01 -3.12 12.47
C VAL A 154 0.72 -3.18 11.12
N TYR A 155 2.01 -3.48 11.17
CA TYR A 155 2.86 -3.65 9.99
C TYR A 155 2.89 -5.09 9.53
N LYS A 156 3.27 -5.30 8.27
CA LYS A 156 3.44 -6.62 7.66
C LYS A 156 4.46 -7.52 8.32
N GLY A 157 5.31 -6.96 9.19
CA GLY A 157 6.23 -7.75 10.00
C GLY A 157 5.49 -8.85 10.77
N LEU A 158 4.37 -8.48 11.40
CA LEU A 158 3.47 -9.44 12.03
C LEU A 158 2.85 -10.35 10.96
N GLY A 159 3.08 -11.66 11.11
CA GLY A 159 2.65 -12.66 10.16
C GLY A 159 3.65 -12.96 9.04
N LEU A 160 4.68 -12.15 8.81
CA LEU A 160 5.74 -12.43 7.83
C LEU A 160 7.11 -12.70 8.45
N THR A 161 7.60 -11.78 9.28
CA THR A 161 9.01 -11.75 9.71
C THR A 161 9.22 -11.66 11.21
N ASP A 162 8.24 -11.14 11.95
CA ASP A 162 8.36 -11.02 13.40
C ASP A 162 8.38 -12.43 14.03
N VAL A 163 9.30 -12.64 14.97
CA VAL A 163 9.50 -13.94 15.62
C VAL A 163 9.37 -13.82 17.13
N ASP A 164 8.96 -14.92 17.74
CA ASP A 164 8.89 -15.06 19.19
C ASP A 164 10.28 -15.35 19.78
N ASN A 165 10.37 -15.49 21.11
CA ASN A 165 11.67 -15.70 21.79
C ASN A 165 12.34 -17.05 21.42
N GLU A 166 11.61 -17.99 20.80
CA GLU A 166 12.13 -19.24 20.26
C GLU A 166 12.52 -19.14 18.78
N GLY A 167 12.39 -17.94 18.18
CA GLY A 167 12.66 -17.71 16.76
C GLY A 167 11.56 -18.24 15.83
N LYS A 168 10.36 -18.54 16.35
CA LYS A 168 9.22 -18.98 15.53
C LYS A 168 8.43 -17.77 15.06
N ARG A 169 8.00 -17.78 13.80
CA ARG A 169 7.15 -16.74 13.23
C ARG A 169 5.88 -16.55 14.05
N ILE A 170 5.60 -15.30 14.41
CA ILE A 170 4.35 -14.93 15.07
C ILE A 170 3.25 -14.82 14.00
N ALA A 171 2.26 -15.72 14.08
CA ALA A 171 1.09 -15.70 13.21
C ALA A 171 0.19 -14.50 13.53
N VAL A 172 -0.53 -13.96 12.53
CA VAL A 172 -1.42 -12.81 12.75
C VAL A 172 -2.53 -13.14 13.77
N ASN A 173 -2.99 -14.39 13.77
CA ASN A 173 -4.00 -14.93 14.69
C ASN A 173 -3.40 -15.69 15.88
N ASP A 174 -2.14 -15.43 16.26
CA ASP A 174 -1.58 -16.03 17.46
C ASP A 174 -2.49 -15.71 18.68
N PRO A 175 -2.95 -16.73 19.45
CA PRO A 175 -3.88 -16.51 20.55
C PRO A 175 -3.36 -15.55 21.63
N ARG A 176 -2.03 -15.42 21.78
CA ARG A 176 -1.42 -14.46 22.72
C ARG A 176 -1.72 -13.01 22.34
N LEU A 177 -2.09 -12.74 21.09
CA LEU A 177 -2.44 -11.40 20.59
C LEU A 177 -3.92 -11.04 20.77
N ASP A 178 -4.80 -12.00 21.11
CA ASP A 178 -6.23 -11.74 21.31
C ASP A 178 -6.54 -10.57 22.27
N PRO A 179 -5.84 -10.43 23.41
CA PRO A 179 -6.09 -9.31 24.32
C PRO A 179 -5.84 -7.94 23.68
N ILE A 180 -4.91 -7.84 22.72
CA ILE A 180 -4.60 -6.59 22.01
C ILE A 180 -5.78 -6.18 21.13
N TRP A 181 -6.32 -7.13 20.37
CA TRP A 181 -7.45 -6.89 19.47
C TRP A 181 -8.72 -6.53 20.24
N ALA A 182 -8.98 -7.25 21.35
CA ALA A 182 -10.10 -6.97 22.23
C ALA A 182 -9.98 -5.58 22.87
N LYS A 183 -8.80 -5.21 23.36
CA LYS A 183 -8.54 -3.89 23.96
C LYS A 183 -8.78 -2.74 22.98
N CYS A 184 -8.46 -2.90 21.69
CA CYS A 184 -8.80 -1.89 20.68
C CYS A 184 -10.31 -1.66 20.59
N GLY A 185 -11.11 -2.74 20.63
CA GLY A 185 -12.56 -2.68 20.68
C GLY A 185 -13.08 -2.00 21.95
N GLU A 186 -12.54 -2.35 23.12
CA GLU A 186 -12.87 -1.70 24.41
C GLU A 186 -12.57 -0.20 24.40
N LEU A 187 -11.44 0.20 23.82
CA LEU A 187 -11.01 1.60 23.72
C LEU A 187 -11.74 2.37 22.61
N GLY A 188 -12.53 1.68 21.77
CA GLY A 188 -13.26 2.30 20.66
C GLY A 188 -12.34 2.81 19.54
N ILE A 189 -11.12 2.27 19.42
CA ILE A 189 -10.16 2.64 18.39
C ILE A 189 -10.06 1.55 17.30
N PRO A 190 -9.95 1.90 16.01
CA PRO A 190 -9.76 0.93 14.95
C PRO A 190 -8.32 0.39 14.91
N VAL A 191 -8.17 -0.79 14.31
CA VAL A 191 -6.88 -1.39 13.98
C VAL A 191 -6.68 -1.29 12.47
N LEU A 192 -5.70 -0.51 12.01
CA LEU A 192 -5.28 -0.58 10.60
C LEU A 192 -4.15 -1.59 10.46
N ILE A 193 -4.46 -2.68 9.77
CA ILE A 193 -3.57 -3.83 9.67
C ILE A 193 -3.10 -4.03 8.23
N HIS A 194 -1.79 -4.08 8.06
CA HIS A 194 -1.15 -4.48 6.83
C HIS A 194 -0.60 -5.88 7.05
N SER A 195 -1.32 -6.90 6.59
CA SER A 195 -0.82 -8.28 6.53
C SER A 195 -0.57 -8.64 5.06
N GLY A 196 0.46 -9.44 4.79
CA GLY A 196 0.77 -9.84 3.41
C GLY A 196 1.20 -8.69 2.50
N GLU A 197 1.24 -8.98 1.20
CA GLU A 197 1.65 -8.11 0.09
C GLU A 197 0.84 -8.56 -1.17
N PRO A 198 0.94 -7.93 -2.36
CA PRO A 198 0.28 -8.45 -3.56
C PRO A 198 0.58 -9.94 -3.78
N ASN A 199 -0.45 -10.75 -4.01
CA ASN A 199 -0.33 -12.20 -4.15
C ASN A 199 0.73 -12.63 -5.18
N SER A 200 0.88 -11.86 -6.27
CA SER A 200 1.88 -12.04 -7.32
C SER A 200 3.33 -11.99 -6.83
N PHE A 201 3.61 -11.53 -5.60
CA PHE A 201 4.95 -11.60 -5.00
C PHE A 201 5.36 -13.01 -4.55
N TRP A 202 4.42 -13.95 -4.43
CA TRP A 202 4.68 -15.37 -4.21
C TRP A 202 4.84 -16.17 -5.52
N ASN A 203 4.45 -15.58 -6.66
CA ASN A 203 4.49 -16.26 -7.96
C ASN A 203 5.90 -16.25 -8.56
N PRO A 204 6.26 -17.23 -9.43
CA PRO A 204 7.54 -17.25 -10.11
C PRO A 204 7.90 -15.91 -10.78
N LYS A 205 9.17 -15.51 -10.72
CA LYS A 205 9.67 -14.27 -11.34
C LYS A 205 9.94 -14.47 -12.83
N ASP A 206 8.89 -14.74 -13.59
CA ASP A 206 8.95 -15.00 -15.02
C ASP A 206 7.97 -14.11 -15.83
N LYS A 207 7.88 -14.39 -17.14
CA LYS A 207 7.04 -13.64 -18.09
C LYS A 207 5.53 -13.73 -17.82
N HIS A 208 5.08 -14.59 -16.91
CA HIS A 208 3.68 -14.77 -16.55
C HIS A 208 3.30 -14.02 -15.27
N ASN A 209 4.26 -13.45 -14.56
CA ASN A 209 4.02 -12.66 -13.36
C ASN A 209 3.82 -11.17 -13.72
N GLU A 210 2.61 -10.66 -13.53
CA GLU A 210 2.27 -9.26 -13.82
C GLU A 210 3.07 -8.25 -12.99
N ARG A 211 3.61 -8.67 -11.84
CA ARG A 211 4.46 -7.88 -10.95
C ARG A 211 5.95 -8.11 -11.20
N TRP A 212 6.34 -8.78 -12.29
CA TRP A 212 7.74 -9.04 -12.62
C TRP A 212 8.59 -7.78 -12.63
N LEU A 213 8.12 -6.68 -13.22
CA LEU A 213 8.88 -5.42 -13.28
C LEU A 213 9.13 -4.87 -11.88
N GLU A 214 8.14 -4.93 -11.00
CA GLU A 214 8.26 -4.56 -9.60
C GLU A 214 9.29 -5.43 -8.86
N LEU A 215 9.25 -6.74 -9.08
CA LEU A 215 10.18 -7.70 -8.47
C LEU A 215 11.60 -7.63 -9.06
N LYS A 216 11.77 -7.14 -10.29
CA LYS A 216 13.07 -6.85 -10.91
C LYS A 216 13.70 -5.62 -10.26
N GLN A 217 12.94 -4.54 -10.11
CA GLN A 217 13.41 -3.27 -9.55
C GLN A 217 13.53 -3.31 -8.01
N GLU A 218 12.69 -4.10 -7.35
CA GLU A 218 12.63 -4.25 -5.89
C GLU A 218 12.70 -5.74 -5.47
N PRO A 219 13.83 -6.43 -5.65
CA PRO A 219 13.93 -7.89 -5.44
C PRO A 219 13.55 -8.36 -4.03
N GLY A 220 13.72 -7.51 -3.01
CA GLY A 220 13.36 -7.80 -1.62
C GLY A 220 11.85 -7.91 -1.36
N ARG A 221 11.02 -7.56 -2.34
CA ARG A 221 9.56 -7.76 -2.27
C ARG A 221 9.13 -9.19 -2.55
N TYR A 222 9.98 -9.99 -3.18
CA TYR A 222 9.68 -11.39 -3.47
C TYR A 222 9.46 -12.17 -2.17
N ARG A 223 8.41 -12.97 -2.15
CA ARG A 223 8.01 -13.78 -1.00
C ARG A 223 8.29 -15.23 -1.35
N ASP A 224 9.47 -15.68 -0.95
CA ASP A 224 9.94 -17.05 -1.20
C ASP A 224 9.09 -18.05 -0.41
N PRO A 225 8.26 -18.90 -1.07
CA PRO A 225 7.40 -19.84 -0.37
C PRO A 225 8.15 -20.87 0.48
N ALA A 226 9.47 -21.03 0.28
CA ALA A 226 10.30 -21.87 1.12
C ALA A 226 10.69 -21.20 2.45
N LYS A 227 10.47 -19.89 2.61
CA LYS A 227 10.91 -19.10 3.76
C LYS A 227 9.79 -18.38 4.50
N VAL A 228 8.70 -18.08 3.80
CA VAL A 228 7.54 -17.39 4.39
C VAL A 228 6.27 -18.19 4.13
N PRO A 229 5.24 -18.05 4.98
CA PRO A 229 3.94 -18.69 4.72
C PRO A 229 3.37 -18.25 3.38
N SER A 230 2.44 -19.04 2.84
CA SER A 230 1.72 -18.69 1.62
C SER A 230 0.83 -17.46 1.84
N PHE A 231 0.50 -16.77 0.75
CA PHE A 231 -0.46 -15.67 0.76
C PHE A 231 -1.79 -16.07 1.41
N GLU A 232 -2.33 -17.24 1.05
CA GLU A 232 -3.60 -17.74 1.58
C GLU A 232 -3.56 -18.01 3.09
N GLU A 233 -2.44 -18.53 3.61
CA GLU A 233 -2.27 -18.71 5.06
C GLU A 233 -2.30 -17.36 5.79
N ILE A 234 -1.54 -16.37 5.33
CA ILE A 234 -1.46 -15.05 5.98
C ILE A 234 -2.82 -14.34 5.95
N MET A 235 -3.52 -14.38 4.82
CA MET A 235 -4.87 -13.81 4.69
C MET A 235 -5.87 -14.56 5.58
N ALA A 236 -5.78 -15.89 5.67
CA ALA A 236 -6.65 -16.65 6.55
C ALA A 236 -6.41 -16.31 8.03
N GLU A 237 -5.17 -16.16 8.46
CA GLU A 237 -4.82 -15.70 9.82
C GLU A 237 -5.45 -14.34 10.11
N GLN A 238 -5.28 -13.36 9.22
CA GLN A 238 -5.85 -12.03 9.36
C GLN A 238 -7.39 -12.07 9.44
N HIS A 239 -8.06 -12.78 8.54
CA HIS A 239 -9.51 -12.90 8.55
C HIS A 239 -10.04 -13.63 9.80
N ASN A 240 -9.27 -14.58 10.35
CA ASN A 240 -9.64 -15.23 11.62
C ASN A 240 -9.68 -14.24 12.78
N VAL A 241 -8.74 -13.29 12.84
CA VAL A 241 -8.76 -12.19 13.82
C VAL A 241 -10.03 -11.35 13.63
N PHE A 242 -10.35 -10.95 12.40
CA PHE A 242 -11.53 -10.13 12.11
C PHE A 242 -12.83 -10.79 12.57
N ARG A 243 -13.01 -12.08 12.30
CA ARG A 243 -14.16 -12.87 12.74
C ARG A 243 -14.24 -12.99 14.26
N LYS A 244 -13.10 -13.21 14.91
CA LYS A 244 -13.02 -13.45 16.36
C LYS A 244 -13.30 -12.20 17.19
N HIS A 245 -13.07 -11.01 16.62
CA HIS A 245 -13.19 -9.72 17.30
C HIS A 245 -14.25 -8.81 16.64
N PRO A 246 -15.55 -9.20 16.64
CA PRO A 246 -16.60 -8.47 15.92
C PRO A 246 -16.88 -7.06 16.48
N ASN A 247 -16.48 -6.78 17.72
CA ASN A 247 -16.60 -5.47 18.35
C ASN A 247 -15.43 -4.52 18.03
N THR A 248 -14.38 -5.03 17.39
CA THR A 248 -13.22 -4.23 16.98
C THR A 248 -13.33 -3.92 15.50
N LYS A 249 -13.20 -2.64 15.14
CA LYS A 249 -13.16 -2.21 13.74
C LYS A 249 -11.76 -2.44 13.17
N PHE A 250 -11.67 -3.12 12.04
CA PHE A 250 -10.41 -3.32 11.33
C PHE A 250 -10.42 -2.51 10.03
N ILE A 251 -9.33 -1.83 9.74
CA ILE A 251 -9.06 -1.23 8.43
C ILE A 251 -8.02 -2.12 7.77
N ASP A 252 -8.50 -3.01 6.90
CA ASP A 252 -7.67 -3.91 6.14
C ASP A 252 -6.97 -3.14 5.02
N ALA A 253 -5.66 -3.00 5.12
CA ALA A 253 -4.90 -2.12 4.24
C ALA A 253 -4.98 -2.59 2.77
N HIS A 254 -4.90 -1.65 1.83
CA HIS A 254 -4.65 -1.96 0.43
C HIS A 254 -5.73 -2.84 -0.24
N LEU A 255 -7.03 -2.57 0.02
CA LEU A 255 -8.14 -3.42 -0.44
C LEU A 255 -8.03 -4.87 0.05
N GLY A 256 -7.37 -5.12 1.20
CA GLY A 256 -7.06 -6.46 1.71
C GLY A 256 -6.18 -7.28 0.76
N TRP A 257 -5.44 -6.61 -0.13
CA TRP A 257 -4.75 -7.23 -1.27
C TRP A 257 -5.64 -7.98 -2.26
N PHE A 258 -6.95 -7.71 -2.25
CA PHE A 258 -7.95 -8.28 -3.16
C PHE A 258 -8.47 -7.26 -4.19
N GLY A 259 -7.71 -6.19 -4.46
CA GLY A 259 -8.08 -5.21 -5.49
C GLY A 259 -8.23 -5.84 -6.89
N ASN A 260 -7.48 -6.90 -7.18
CA ASN A 260 -7.59 -7.70 -8.41
C ASN A 260 -8.77 -8.70 -8.39
N ASP A 261 -9.36 -8.98 -7.23
CA ASP A 261 -10.45 -9.93 -7.01
C ASP A 261 -11.53 -9.29 -6.12
N LEU A 262 -12.22 -8.30 -6.68
CA LEU A 262 -13.22 -7.52 -5.96
C LEU A 262 -14.43 -8.36 -5.51
N ASP A 263 -14.72 -9.47 -6.19
CA ASP A 263 -15.78 -10.40 -5.79
C ASP A 263 -15.42 -11.10 -4.47
N ARG A 264 -14.15 -11.52 -4.31
CA ARG A 264 -13.66 -12.07 -3.04
C ARG A 264 -13.69 -11.02 -1.93
N LEU A 265 -13.22 -9.80 -2.19
CA LEU A 265 -13.29 -8.71 -1.21
C LEU A 265 -14.73 -8.40 -0.79
N GLY A 266 -15.66 -8.39 -1.74
CA GLY A 266 -17.08 -8.15 -1.48
C GLY A 266 -17.69 -9.20 -0.54
N LYS A 267 -17.37 -10.48 -0.75
CA LYS A 267 -17.80 -11.57 0.15
C LYS A 267 -17.28 -11.39 1.57
N LEU A 268 -16.03 -10.94 1.73
CA LEU A 268 -15.45 -10.66 3.05
C LEU A 268 -16.18 -9.51 3.74
N PHE A 269 -16.59 -8.47 3.02
CA PHE A 269 -17.41 -7.39 3.58
C PHE A 269 -18.81 -7.83 3.98
N ASP A 270 -19.44 -8.70 3.20
CA ASP A 270 -20.75 -9.28 3.52
C ASP A 270 -20.67 -10.17 4.77
N GLU A 271 -19.56 -10.91 4.94
CA GLU A 271 -19.34 -11.81 6.07
C GLU A 271 -18.97 -11.07 7.37
N MET A 272 -18.07 -10.07 7.30
CA MET A 272 -17.44 -9.46 8.47
C MET A 272 -17.77 -7.96 8.55
N PRO A 273 -18.89 -7.55 9.18
CA PRO A 273 -19.36 -6.15 9.17
C PRO A 273 -18.43 -5.13 9.86
N ASN A 274 -17.47 -5.61 10.63
CA ASN A 274 -16.46 -4.81 11.33
C ASN A 274 -15.21 -4.48 10.50
N VAL A 275 -15.11 -4.98 9.27
CA VAL A 275 -13.95 -4.77 8.38
C VAL A 275 -14.15 -3.58 7.46
N TYR A 276 -13.18 -2.72 7.30
CA TYR A 276 -13.17 -1.62 6.35
C TYR A 276 -11.88 -1.72 5.54
N THR A 277 -11.74 -0.92 4.50
CA THR A 277 -10.49 -0.86 3.74
C THR A 277 -10.17 0.55 3.23
N GLU A 278 -9.03 0.69 2.59
CA GLU A 278 -8.55 1.91 1.97
C GLU A 278 -7.83 1.65 0.63
N LEU A 279 -7.59 2.71 -0.14
CA LEU A 279 -7.16 2.65 -1.56
C LEU A 279 -5.64 2.67 -1.77
N GLY A 280 -4.87 2.85 -0.71
CA GLY A 280 -3.44 3.13 -0.72
C GLY A 280 -2.65 2.02 -1.39
N ALA A 281 -1.61 2.40 -2.12
CA ALA A 281 -0.75 1.52 -2.93
C ALA A 281 -1.43 0.72 -4.06
N VAL A 282 -2.77 0.59 -4.10
CA VAL A 282 -3.48 -0.33 -5.01
C VAL A 282 -4.50 0.34 -5.93
N LEU A 283 -4.51 1.67 -6.05
CA LEU A 283 -5.42 2.38 -6.97
C LEU A 283 -5.36 1.82 -8.41
N ALA A 284 -4.18 1.36 -8.85
CA ALA A 284 -3.95 0.67 -10.11
C ALA A 284 -4.90 -0.52 -10.38
N GLU A 285 -5.29 -1.23 -9.32
CA GLU A 285 -6.20 -2.37 -9.39
C GLU A 285 -7.62 -1.95 -9.73
N LEU A 286 -8.09 -0.79 -9.23
CA LEU A 286 -9.42 -0.29 -9.54
C LEU A 286 -9.47 0.30 -10.95
N GLY A 287 -8.50 1.15 -11.28
CA GLY A 287 -8.52 1.87 -12.56
C GLY A 287 -8.29 0.99 -13.79
N ARG A 288 -7.84 -0.26 -13.65
CA ARG A 288 -7.73 -1.21 -14.77
C ARG A 288 -9.02 -1.99 -15.07
N GLN A 289 -10.02 -1.90 -14.19
CA GLN A 289 -11.30 -2.62 -14.29
C GLN A 289 -12.51 -1.69 -14.04
N PRO A 290 -12.62 -0.56 -14.76
CA PRO A 290 -13.46 0.56 -14.35
C PRO A 290 -14.94 0.21 -14.13
N LYS A 291 -15.50 -0.71 -14.94
CA LYS A 291 -16.90 -1.13 -14.81
C LYS A 291 -17.15 -1.91 -13.50
N SER A 292 -16.33 -2.92 -13.23
CA SER A 292 -16.43 -3.74 -12.02
C SER A 292 -16.06 -2.94 -10.78
N ALA A 293 -14.97 -2.16 -10.83
CA ALA A 293 -14.56 -1.27 -9.74
C ALA A 293 -15.66 -0.25 -9.39
N ARG A 294 -16.27 0.40 -10.38
CA ARG A 294 -17.36 1.34 -10.14
C ARG A 294 -18.55 0.66 -9.46
N ALA A 295 -19.00 -0.50 -9.96
CA ALA A 295 -20.10 -1.24 -9.37
C ALA A 295 -19.79 -1.67 -7.91
N PHE A 296 -18.58 -2.18 -7.67
CA PHE A 296 -18.10 -2.56 -6.35
C PHE A 296 -18.06 -1.37 -5.37
N MET A 297 -17.44 -0.26 -5.78
CA MET A 297 -17.32 0.96 -4.96
C MET A 297 -18.70 1.53 -4.60
N ILE A 298 -19.70 1.41 -5.47
CA ILE A 298 -21.08 1.83 -5.18
C ILE A 298 -21.76 0.86 -4.20
N LYS A 299 -21.62 -0.45 -4.42
CA LYS A 299 -22.24 -1.47 -3.56
C LYS A 299 -21.69 -1.42 -2.13
N TYR A 300 -20.37 -1.30 -1.98
CA TYR A 300 -19.67 -1.31 -0.69
C TYR A 300 -19.19 0.08 -0.25
N GLN A 301 -19.87 1.13 -0.71
CA GLN A 301 -19.48 2.53 -0.48
C GLN A 301 -19.29 2.92 0.99
N ASP A 302 -19.90 2.19 1.94
CA ASP A 302 -19.81 2.44 3.39
C ASP A 302 -18.60 1.75 4.05
N ARG A 303 -17.80 1.00 3.28
CA ARG A 303 -16.70 0.16 3.80
C ARG A 303 -15.32 0.60 3.31
N ILE A 304 -15.25 1.59 2.42
CA ILE A 304 -14.03 1.97 1.69
C ILE A 304 -13.69 3.42 2.02
N MET A 305 -12.46 3.69 2.42
CA MET A 305 -11.94 5.01 2.75
C MET A 305 -10.84 5.45 1.79
N PHE A 306 -10.65 6.75 1.64
CA PHE A 306 -9.51 7.30 0.91
C PHE A 306 -8.23 7.08 1.72
N GLY A 307 -7.22 6.50 1.07
CA GLY A 307 -5.88 6.34 1.64
C GLY A 307 -4.85 6.28 0.51
N LYS A 308 -3.61 6.73 0.76
CA LYS A 308 -2.56 6.77 -0.27
C LYS A 308 -1.34 5.89 0.02
N ASP A 309 -1.07 5.63 1.29
CA ASP A 309 0.13 5.00 1.87
C ASP A 309 1.38 5.90 1.83
N THR A 310 2.04 6.07 0.67
CA THR A 310 3.23 6.93 0.57
C THR A 310 2.86 8.38 0.23
N TYR A 311 3.34 9.36 1.00
CA TYR A 311 3.11 10.77 0.70
C TYR A 311 3.92 11.27 -0.50
N LYS A 312 3.21 11.79 -1.50
CA LYS A 312 3.74 12.61 -2.60
C LYS A 312 2.58 13.37 -3.22
N MET A 313 2.58 14.70 -3.13
CA MET A 313 1.44 15.55 -3.49
C MET A 313 0.92 15.29 -4.90
N GLU A 314 1.80 15.17 -5.90
CA GLU A 314 1.39 15.02 -7.30
C GLU A 314 0.75 13.66 -7.61
N GLU A 315 1.00 12.65 -6.78
CA GLU A 315 0.42 11.32 -6.98
C GLU A 315 -1.08 11.29 -6.60
N TYR A 316 -1.55 12.19 -5.72
CA TYR A 316 -2.98 12.32 -5.39
C TYR A 316 -3.83 12.72 -6.61
N TYR A 317 -3.25 13.44 -7.57
CA TYR A 317 -3.96 13.86 -8.78
C TYR A 317 -4.53 12.66 -9.56
N THR A 318 -3.80 11.54 -9.53
CA THR A 318 -4.27 10.30 -10.18
C THR A 318 -5.41 9.66 -9.40
N TYR A 319 -5.43 9.75 -8.06
CA TYR A 319 -6.57 9.28 -7.25
C TYR A 319 -7.83 10.06 -7.59
N PHE A 320 -7.76 11.39 -7.61
CA PHE A 320 -8.92 12.23 -7.96
C PHE A 320 -9.39 11.93 -9.37
N ARG A 321 -8.47 11.82 -10.34
CA ARG A 321 -8.80 11.49 -11.72
C ARG A 321 -9.50 10.13 -11.84
N VAL A 322 -8.99 9.08 -11.17
CA VAL A 322 -9.61 7.75 -11.16
C VAL A 322 -10.99 7.79 -10.51
N LEU A 323 -11.17 8.48 -9.39
CA LEU A 323 -12.43 8.42 -8.64
C LEU A 323 -13.52 9.34 -9.21
N GLU A 324 -13.16 10.54 -9.68
CA GLU A 324 -14.12 11.61 -9.98
C GLU A 324 -14.47 11.73 -11.47
N THR A 325 -13.60 11.27 -12.37
CA THR A 325 -13.77 11.49 -13.82
C THR A 325 -14.17 10.21 -14.54
N GLY A 326 -14.69 10.35 -15.75
CA GLY A 326 -14.84 9.26 -16.73
C GLY A 326 -13.67 9.18 -17.71
N ASP A 327 -12.50 9.73 -17.38
CA ASP A 327 -11.35 9.75 -18.28
C ASP A 327 -10.89 8.34 -18.65
N GLU A 328 -10.39 8.19 -19.88
CA GLU A 328 -9.91 6.90 -20.36
C GLU A 328 -8.44 6.97 -20.71
N TYR A 329 -7.75 5.83 -20.57
CA TYR A 329 -6.41 5.61 -21.11
C TYR A 329 -5.37 6.65 -20.65
N PHE A 330 -5.10 6.69 -19.34
CA PHE A 330 -4.04 7.55 -18.79
C PHE A 330 -3.04 6.79 -17.93
N ASP A 331 -1.87 7.39 -17.72
CA ASP A 331 -0.78 6.75 -16.99
C ASP A 331 -1.03 6.71 -15.48
N TYR A 332 -0.58 5.63 -14.86
CA TYR A 332 -0.36 5.61 -13.43
C TYR A 332 0.96 6.31 -13.08
N TYR A 333 1.03 6.92 -11.91
CA TYR A 333 2.21 7.69 -11.49
C TYR A 333 3.47 6.85 -11.21
N ARG A 334 3.36 5.51 -11.22
CA ARG A 334 4.47 4.56 -11.02
C ARG A 334 4.34 3.37 -11.98
N LYS A 335 5.11 3.38 -13.07
CA LYS A 335 5.16 2.31 -14.07
C LYS A 335 5.36 0.91 -13.47
N ARG A 336 6.20 0.77 -12.45
CA ARG A 336 6.45 -0.52 -11.79
C ARG A 336 5.21 -1.14 -11.13
N HIS A 337 4.25 -0.32 -10.73
CA HIS A 337 3.01 -0.76 -10.06
C HIS A 337 1.87 -1.03 -11.03
N ALA A 338 1.91 -0.39 -12.21
CA ALA A 338 0.95 -0.57 -13.27
C ALA A 338 1.61 -0.28 -14.61
N HIS A 339 1.74 -1.30 -15.45
CA HIS A 339 2.15 -1.15 -16.85
C HIS A 339 0.95 -1.00 -17.80
N TRP A 340 -0.27 -1.18 -17.27
CA TRP A 340 -1.52 -0.90 -17.96
C TRP A 340 -1.96 0.55 -17.74
N LYS A 341 -2.83 1.04 -18.63
CA LYS A 341 -3.44 2.36 -18.49
C LYS A 341 -4.60 2.31 -17.49
N MET A 342 -4.87 3.47 -16.92
CA MET A 342 -5.91 3.74 -15.95
C MET A 342 -7.15 4.31 -16.63
N TYR A 343 -8.30 4.06 -16.02
CA TYR A 343 -9.60 4.54 -16.42
C TYR A 343 -10.33 5.10 -15.20
N GLY A 344 -11.04 6.19 -15.41
CA GLY A 344 -11.89 6.85 -14.43
C GLY A 344 -13.15 6.04 -14.15
N LEU A 345 -13.63 6.15 -12.91
CA LEU A 345 -14.80 5.44 -12.40
C LEU A 345 -16.07 6.29 -12.42
N GLU A 346 -15.93 7.62 -12.54
CA GLU A 346 -17.04 8.59 -12.47
C GLU A 346 -18.02 8.25 -11.32
N LEU A 347 -17.47 8.20 -10.10
CA LEU A 347 -18.25 7.84 -8.92
C LEU A 347 -19.28 8.93 -8.61
N PRO A 348 -20.51 8.55 -8.20
CA PRO A 348 -21.51 9.52 -7.77
C PRO A 348 -21.03 10.33 -6.56
N ASP A 349 -21.50 11.59 -6.47
CA ASP A 349 -21.15 12.51 -5.38
C ASP A 349 -21.43 11.94 -3.98
N SER A 350 -22.51 11.18 -3.83
CA SER A 350 -22.85 10.48 -2.58
C SER A 350 -21.80 9.45 -2.17
N VAL A 351 -21.20 8.74 -3.14
CA VAL A 351 -20.13 7.76 -2.91
C VAL A 351 -18.81 8.47 -2.65
N LEU A 352 -18.48 9.51 -3.43
CA LEU A 352 -17.25 10.29 -3.24
C LEU A 352 -17.17 10.85 -1.81
N ARG A 353 -18.24 11.45 -1.28
CA ARG A 353 -18.26 11.98 0.09
C ARG A 353 -18.01 10.90 1.15
N LYS A 354 -18.53 9.68 0.94
CA LYS A 354 -18.30 8.55 1.86
C LYS A 354 -16.85 8.11 1.86
N VAL A 355 -16.30 7.87 0.68
CA VAL A 355 -14.89 7.48 0.49
C VAL A 355 -13.96 8.57 1.01
N TYR A 356 -14.23 9.83 0.69
CA TYR A 356 -13.36 10.95 1.06
C TYR A 356 -13.39 11.26 2.55
N TYR A 357 -14.53 11.16 3.24
CA TYR A 357 -14.55 11.51 4.67
C TYR A 357 -15.62 10.82 5.51
N LYS A 358 -16.86 10.60 5.04
CA LYS A 358 -17.94 10.15 5.96
C LYS A 358 -17.62 8.81 6.62
N ASN A 359 -16.99 7.88 5.90
CA ASN A 359 -16.59 6.58 6.46
C ASN A 359 -15.49 6.73 7.52
N ALA A 360 -14.45 7.52 7.23
CA ALA A 360 -13.37 7.79 8.18
C ALA A 360 -13.89 8.48 9.46
N LEU A 361 -14.83 9.42 9.34
CA LEU A 361 -15.48 10.07 10.49
C LEU A 361 -16.31 9.12 11.38
N GLN A 362 -16.73 7.97 10.85
CA GLN A 362 -17.46 6.93 11.58
C GLN A 362 -16.51 5.89 12.20
N VAL A 363 -15.38 5.61 11.55
CA VAL A 363 -14.45 4.56 11.95
C VAL A 363 -13.38 5.07 12.92
N ILE A 364 -12.86 6.27 12.68
CA ILE A 364 -11.68 6.81 13.37
C ILE A 364 -12.13 7.91 14.35
N PRO A 365 -11.90 7.75 15.67
CA PRO A 365 -12.23 8.77 16.66
C PRO A 365 -11.27 9.96 16.60
N GLY A 366 -11.65 11.08 17.24
CA GLY A 366 -10.78 12.25 17.40
C GLY A 366 -10.77 13.23 16.21
N ILE A 367 -11.41 12.89 15.08
CA ILE A 367 -11.49 13.79 13.93
C ILE A 367 -12.54 14.88 14.18
N ASP A 368 -12.14 16.16 14.04
CA ASP A 368 -13.05 17.30 14.11
C ASP A 368 -13.97 17.34 12.88
N LYS A 369 -15.23 16.95 13.10
CA LYS A 369 -16.27 16.85 12.06
C LYS A 369 -16.68 18.20 11.48
N THR A 370 -16.39 19.32 12.16
CA THR A 370 -16.73 20.67 11.67
C THR A 370 -15.93 21.08 10.43
N GLN A 371 -14.86 20.34 10.11
CA GLN A 371 -14.05 20.53 8.90
C GLN A 371 -14.72 19.99 7.63
N PHE A 372 -15.85 19.30 7.75
CA PHE A 372 -16.51 18.60 6.65
C PHE A 372 -17.98 19.00 6.53
N ASP A 373 -18.47 19.00 5.29
CA ASP A 373 -19.87 19.21 4.99
C ASP A 373 -20.66 17.92 5.27
N LEU A 374 -21.37 17.89 6.40
CA LEU A 374 -22.12 16.71 6.84
C LEU A 374 -23.50 16.59 6.20
N GLN A 375 -23.91 17.56 5.36
CA GLN A 375 -25.19 17.52 4.67
C GLN A 375 -25.29 16.37 3.66
#